data_AF-A0A669R8X2-F1
#
_entry.id   AF-A0A669R8X2-F1
#
_cell.length_a   1.000
_cell.length_b   1.000
_cell.length_c   1.000
_cell.angle_alpha   90.00
_cell.angle_beta   90.00
_cell.angle_gamma   90.00
#
_symmetry.space_group_name_H-M   'P 1'
#
loop_
_entity.id
_entity.type
_entity.pdbx_description
1 polymer ?
#
loop_
_entity_poly.entity_id
_entity_poly.type
_entity_poly.pdbx_seq_one_letter_code
_entity_poly.pdbx_strand_id
1 'polypeptide(L)' 'PLSPKEVFLTRDDIGIILINQCVAELIRHAVEAHTRSLPAVLEIPSKEHPYDAARDSVLRRARGMFTADDLR' A
#
# COMPACT_ATOMS: atom_id res chain seq x y z
N PRO A 1 -19.05 13.48 5.68
CA PRO A 1 -18.25 12.67 6.62
C PRO A 1 -17.19 11.86 5.87
N LEU A 2 -15.92 11.94 6.28
CA LEU A 2 -14.85 11.12 5.71
C LEU A 2 -15.18 9.64 5.95
N SER A 3 -14.94 8.81 4.96
CA SER A 3 -15.07 7.36 5.12
C SER A 3 -13.96 6.84 6.05
N PRO A 4 -14.17 5.72 6.78
CA PRO A 4 -13.21 5.24 7.79
C PRO A 4 -11.78 5.09 7.28
N LYS A 5 -11.61 4.70 6.01
CA LYS A 5 -10.32 4.57 5.33
C LYS A 5 -9.59 5.90 5.12
N GLU A 6 -10.32 7.00 4.90
CA GLU A 6 -9.75 8.34 4.73
C GLU A 6 -9.32 8.92 6.09
N VAL A 7 -9.99 8.52 7.18
CA VAL A 7 -9.65 8.95 8.55
C VAL A 7 -8.23 8.54 8.93
N PHE A 8 -7.78 7.35 8.53
CA PHE A 8 -6.42 6.89 8.81
C PHE A 8 -5.35 7.64 8.01
N LEU A 9 -5.70 8.18 6.83
CA LEU A 9 -4.77 8.97 6.02
C LEU A 9 -4.62 10.41 6.56
N THR A 10 -5.62 10.96 7.25
CA THR A 10 -5.61 12.33 7.77
C THR A 10 -4.98 12.47 9.15
N ARG A 11 -4.55 11.36 9.75
CA ARG A 11 -4.00 11.33 11.10
C ARG A 11 -2.48 11.52 11.08
N ASP A 12 -2.03 12.61 11.68
CA ASP A 12 -0.61 12.98 11.75
C ASP A 12 0.21 12.08 12.70
N ASP A 13 -0.47 11.28 13.53
CA ASP A 13 0.13 10.34 14.48
C ASP A 13 0.34 8.92 13.91
N ILE A 14 0.04 8.70 12.63
CA ILE A 14 0.21 7.40 11.97
C ILE A 14 1.37 7.48 10.98
N GLY A 15 2.40 6.68 11.24
CA GLY A 15 3.53 6.53 10.31
C GLY A 15 3.30 5.47 9.24
N ILE A 16 2.69 4.34 9.61
CA ILE A 16 2.55 3.14 8.76
C ILE A 16 1.14 2.55 8.91
N ILE A 17 0.53 2.19 7.78
CA ILE A 17 -0.73 1.45 7.68
C ILE A 17 -0.42 0.10 7.03
N LEU A 18 -0.70 -0.99 7.76
CA LEU A 18 -0.64 -2.35 7.22
C LEU A 18 -2.04 -2.76 6.75
N ILE A 19 -2.14 -3.27 5.53
CA ILE A 19 -3.40 -3.70 4.93
C ILE A 19 -3.23 -5.04 4.21
N ASN A 20 -4.19 -5.95 4.33
CA ASN A 20 -4.16 -7.18 3.55
C ASN A 20 -4.27 -6.87 2.06
N GLN A 21 -3.44 -7.49 1.22
CA GLN A 21 -3.42 -7.25 -0.23
C GLN A 21 -4.80 -7.47 -0.89
N CYS A 22 -5.54 -8.50 -0.44
CA CYS A 22 -6.91 -8.75 -0.93
C CYS A 22 -7.87 -7.59 -0.61
N VAL A 23 -7.71 -6.93 0.55
CA VAL A 23 -8.51 -5.77 0.93
C VAL A 23 -8.06 -4.52 0.19
N ALA A 24 -6.74 -4.35 0.01
CA ALA A 24 -6.18 -3.26 -0.77
C ALA A 24 -6.69 -3.27 -2.23
N GLU A 25 -6.90 -4.46 -2.80
CA GLU A 25 -7.47 -4.63 -4.14
C GLU A 25 -8.89 -4.04 -4.26
N LEU A 26 -9.74 -4.22 -3.24
CA LEU A 26 -11.09 -3.69 -3.23
C LEU A 26 -11.13 -2.15 -3.24
N ILE A 27 -10.08 -1.51 -2.73
CA ILE A 27 -9.95 -0.05 -2.63
C ILE A 27 -8.74 0.48 -3.42
N ARG A 28 -8.31 -0.22 -4.47
CA ARG A 28 -7.09 0.09 -5.23
C ARG A 28 -7.01 1.56 -5.66
N HIS A 29 -8.14 2.11 -6.12
CA HIS A 29 -8.28 3.53 -6.48
C HIS A 29 -7.87 4.49 -5.34
N ALA A 30 -8.21 4.17 -4.09
CA ALA A 30 -7.89 5.01 -2.93
C ALA A 30 -6.41 4.86 -2.52
N VAL A 31 -5.87 3.64 -2.59
CA VAL A 31 -4.46 3.37 -2.30
C VAL A 31 -3.55 4.04 -3.35
N GLU A 32 -3.91 3.94 -4.61
CA GLU A 32 -3.18 4.58 -5.72
C GLU A 32 -3.29 6.12 -5.68
N ALA A 33 -4.43 6.67 -5.25
CA ALA A 33 -4.62 8.11 -5.06
C ALA A 33 -3.80 8.67 -3.87
N HIS A 34 -3.42 7.86 -2.89
CA HIS A 34 -2.55 8.28 -1.80
C HIS A 34 -1.09 8.32 -2.24
N THR A 35 -0.61 9.54 -2.53
CA THR A 35 0.75 9.83 -3.02
C THR A 35 1.66 10.43 -1.96
N ARG A 36 1.14 10.77 -0.77
CA ARG A 36 1.95 11.30 0.33
C ARG A 36 2.82 10.19 0.91
N SER A 37 4.04 10.55 1.32
CA SER A 37 5.00 9.60 1.92
C SER A 37 4.52 9.07 3.28
N LEU A 38 3.71 9.84 4.02
CA LEU A 38 3.14 9.46 5.30
C LEU A 38 1.60 9.66 5.30
N PRO A 39 0.86 8.75 5.95
CA PRO A 39 1.30 7.43 6.41
C PRO A 39 1.70 6.52 5.23
N ALA A 40 2.73 5.70 5.39
CA ALA A 40 3.12 4.70 4.39
C ALA A 40 2.12 3.54 4.41
N VAL A 41 1.61 3.12 3.25
CA VAL A 41 0.65 2.01 3.13
C VAL A 41 1.38 0.78 2.62
N LEU A 42 1.43 -0.30 3.42
CA LEU A 42 2.10 -1.55 3.05
C LEU A 42 1.07 -2.69 2.95
N GLU A 43 1.09 -3.37 1.80
CA GLU A 43 0.25 -4.54 1.52
C GLU A 43 0.89 -5.81 2.10
N ILE A 44 0.17 -6.56 2.92
CA ILE A 44 0.60 -7.82 3.53
C ILE A 44 -0.26 -9.01 3.05
N PRO A 45 0.29 -10.24 3.03
CA PRO A 45 -0.52 -11.43 2.74
C PRO A 45 -1.55 -11.72 3.85
N SER A 46 -2.56 -12.54 3.53
CA SER A 46 -3.43 -13.17 4.54
C SER A 46 -3.08 -14.65 4.72
N LYS A 47 -3.71 -15.32 5.69
CA LYS A 47 -3.53 -16.77 5.88
C LYS A 47 -3.99 -17.59 4.67
N GLU A 48 -5.03 -17.11 3.99
CA GLU A 48 -5.69 -17.80 2.87
C GLU A 48 -5.18 -17.32 1.50
N HIS A 49 -4.68 -16.09 1.42
CA HIS A 49 -4.24 -15.47 0.17
C HIS A 49 -2.76 -15.09 0.23
N PRO A 50 -1.89 -15.78 -0.54
CA PRO A 50 -0.47 -15.45 -0.61
C PRO A 50 -0.25 -14.08 -1.25
N TYR A 51 0.91 -13.49 -0.98
CA TYR A 51 1.30 -12.20 -1.53
C TYR A 51 1.65 -12.29 -3.02
N ASP A 52 1.16 -11.34 -3.81
CA ASP A 52 1.43 -11.17 -5.24
C ASP A 52 2.17 -9.85 -5.49
N ALA A 53 3.47 -9.94 -5.76
CA ALA A 53 4.34 -8.79 -6.03
C ALA A 53 3.95 -8.00 -7.30
N ALA A 54 3.21 -8.59 -8.25
CA ALA A 54 2.75 -7.89 -9.45
C ALA A 54 1.63 -6.88 -9.15
N ARG A 55 0.87 -7.11 -8.06
CA ARG A 55 -0.30 -6.32 -7.68
C ARG A 55 -0.01 -5.25 -6.63
N ASP A 56 1.18 -5.27 -6.04
CA ASP A 56 1.58 -4.32 -5.00
C ASP A 56 1.78 -2.90 -5.57
N SER A 57 1.09 -1.94 -4.95
CA SER A 57 1.11 -0.53 -5.37
C SER A 57 2.45 0.17 -5.10
N VAL A 58 3.15 -0.22 -4.03
CA VAL A 58 4.48 0.31 -3.68
C VAL A 58 5.51 -0.22 -4.67
N LEU A 59 5.53 -1.52 -4.94
CA LEU A 59 6.43 -2.11 -5.94
C LEU A 59 6.17 -1.54 -7.33
N ARG A 60 4.91 -1.31 -7.72
CA ARG A 60 4.59 -0.68 -9.02
C ARG A 60 5.15 0.74 -9.13
N ARG A 61 5.13 1.53 -8.07
CA ARG A 61 5.76 2.87 -8.03
C ARG A 61 7.29 2.76 -8.03
N ALA A 62 7.81 1.76 -7.33
CA ALA A 62 9.23 1.49 -7.18
C ALA A 62 9.88 0.86 -8.42
N ARG A 63 9.11 0.27 -9.35
CA ARG A 63 9.62 -0.33 -10.60
C ARG A 63 10.40 0.64 -11.49
N GLY A 64 10.23 1.96 -11.33
CA GLY A 64 11.07 2.97 -12.00
C GLY A 64 12.33 3.36 -11.23
N MET A 65 12.48 2.90 -9.98
CA MET A 65 13.54 3.29 -9.05
C MET A 65 14.51 2.15 -8.71
N PHE A 66 14.09 0.89 -8.80
CA PHE A 66 14.95 -0.27 -8.52
C PHE A 66 15.38 -0.97 -9.81
N THR A 67 16.67 -0.91 -10.10
CA THR A 67 17.33 -1.82 -11.05
C THR A 67 17.45 -3.20 -10.41
N ALA A 68 17.46 -4.27 -11.22
CA ALA A 68 17.53 -5.65 -10.77
C ALA A 68 18.75 -6.00 -9.88
N ASP A 69 19.69 -5.09 -9.72
CA ASP A 69 20.88 -5.21 -8.87
C ASP A 69 20.65 -4.81 -7.40
N ASP A 70 19.55 -4.13 -7.05
CA ASP A 70 19.28 -3.73 -5.65
C ASP A 70 18.65 -4.85 -4.78
N LEU A 71 18.27 -5.98 -5.40
CA LEU A 71 17.68 -7.14 -4.71
C LEU A 71 18.68 -8.31 -4.52
N ARG A 72 19.98 -8.06 -4.71
CA ARG A 72 21.05 -9.05 -4.52
C ARG A 72 21.69 -8.98 -3.14
#